data_AF-A0A7S2JDM7-F1
#
_entry.id   AF-A0A7S2JDM7-F1
#
_cell.length_a   1.000
_cell.length_b   1.000
_cell.length_c   1.000
_cell.angle_alpha   90.00
_cell.angle_beta   90.00
_cell.angle_gamma   90.00
#
_symmetry.space_group_name_H-M   'P 1'
#
loop_
_entity.id
_entity.type
_entity.pdbx_description
1 polymer ?
#
loop_
_entity_poly.entity_id
_entity_poly.type
_entity_poly.pdbx_seq_one_letter_code
_entity_poly.pdbx_strand_id
1 'polypeptide(L)'
;MGAASPSVRMGARPGNVPATSAGGKAVYPGWGMDGARLHSREHGVAPERWCITRQDLVFLRGELDAAVRDGRIAPTDRDPFDPNDRTIGPCMYNVVETYIKPLTANAGGMSWALMRHPEGLKCDMFLTHCWAEGAFEFIDKVLASWRRGCRGAWCCILALPQNLDIGGLIHEPRDSPFAAALRSASHVMVVPTCKASIYSRIWCIFEAHLAVERDSVVFTAAPPLRLCELRTILAVPVITGLGLAAGVWDVTRRYLFWASRNFTLVLSVCFLMSLALNARNHAGLYINALGWFVGAAAIGRVCVWSRLALERQWTRVALWLVFYAYFVVTEVGRVQCIAESQMSAELTNGYTSVTEAHASVPADKVRILSDIGSNVQSVEEEIGVLIASGMSTPTLRSVARKGVDVRGAAYWTAGMLIMGFGPWTTFWAFATTGDSYVGACAWRGENHCPVGLMTLGFSVVAALCILSSLFIFVRAEVDDRAFIVSSISKITCFAWFFWYFCFSTADIFASSHRRSQSPSTSWKEWWNVEAWLMLAVSPLNLLCAVLGRGGLVRAPVGGPALVRLLGGPALVRV
;
A
#
# COMPACT_ATOMS: atom_id res chain seq x y z
N MET A 1 61.84 16.57 7.55
CA MET A 1 60.73 16.26 8.47
C MET A 1 59.56 15.82 7.58
N GLY A 2 59.34 14.55 7.27
CA GLY A 2 59.29 13.39 8.14
C GLY A 2 57.84 13.06 8.50
N ALA A 3 56.94 12.95 7.50
CA ALA A 3 55.57 12.51 7.70
C ALA A 3 55.36 11.20 6.92
N ALA A 4 55.39 10.09 7.65
CA ALA A 4 55.12 8.77 7.15
C ALA A 4 53.66 8.67 6.72
N SER A 5 53.44 8.31 5.45
CA SER A 5 52.16 7.87 4.94
C SER A 5 51.76 6.57 5.67
N PRO A 6 50.54 6.43 6.20
CA PRO A 6 50.10 5.17 6.78
C PRO A 6 49.89 4.17 5.64
N SER A 7 50.87 3.29 5.44
CA SER A 7 50.70 2.10 4.61
C SER A 7 49.64 1.22 5.26
N VAL A 8 48.39 1.34 4.80
CA VAL A 8 47.34 0.40 5.12
C VAL A 8 47.78 -0.96 4.56
N ARG A 9 48.19 -1.86 5.46
CA ARG A 9 48.44 -3.27 5.13
C ARG A 9 47.13 -3.88 4.63
N MET A 10 46.96 -3.96 3.31
CA MET A 10 46.03 -4.91 2.69
C MET A 10 46.60 -6.32 2.87
N GLY A 11 46.43 -6.86 4.08
CA GLY A 11 46.81 -8.22 4.47
C GLY A 11 45.64 -9.19 4.48
N ALA A 12 44.56 -8.94 3.73
CA ALA A 12 43.47 -9.90 3.57
C ALA A 12 43.80 -10.83 2.40
N ARG A 13 44.13 -12.09 2.70
CA ARG A 13 44.34 -13.13 1.67
C ARG A 13 43.11 -13.22 0.76
N PRO A 14 43.25 -13.16 -0.57
CA PRO A 14 42.20 -13.58 -1.50
C PRO A 14 42.14 -15.11 -1.49
N GLY A 15 41.51 -15.68 -0.48
CA GLY A 15 41.52 -17.13 -0.27
C GLY A 15 40.43 -17.56 0.70
N ASN A 16 39.20 -17.66 0.19
CA ASN A 16 38.15 -18.62 0.56
C ASN A 16 36.76 -18.15 0.04
N VAL A 17 36.57 -18.16 -1.28
CA VAL A 17 35.23 -18.24 -1.89
C VAL A 17 35.38 -19.13 -3.14
N PRO A 18 34.51 -20.14 -3.38
CA PRO A 18 33.19 -20.32 -2.78
C PRO A 18 33.13 -21.47 -1.77
N ALA A 19 32.67 -21.13 -0.56
CA ALA A 19 31.95 -22.08 0.27
C ALA A 19 30.78 -22.62 -0.55
N THR A 20 30.81 -23.90 -0.88
CA THR A 20 29.59 -24.63 -1.24
C THR A 20 28.56 -24.33 -0.15
N SER A 21 27.34 -23.95 -0.53
CA SER A 21 26.25 -23.87 0.45
C SER A 21 26.11 -25.20 1.19
N ALA A 22 25.49 -25.21 2.37
CA ALA A 22 25.29 -26.44 3.16
C ALA A 22 24.59 -27.59 2.38
N GLY A 23 24.01 -27.31 1.22
CA GLY A 23 23.43 -28.29 0.28
C GLY A 23 24.26 -28.56 -0.99
N GLY A 24 25.56 -28.24 -1.02
CA GLY A 24 26.47 -28.53 -2.15
C GLY A 24 26.26 -27.67 -3.40
N LYS A 25 25.23 -26.82 -3.46
CA LYS A 25 25.05 -25.88 -4.57
C LYS A 25 26.07 -24.75 -4.49
N ALA A 26 26.71 -24.44 -5.62
CA ALA A 26 27.58 -23.29 -5.76
C ALA A 26 26.79 -22.01 -5.51
N VAL A 27 27.32 -21.14 -4.64
CA VAL A 27 26.70 -19.84 -4.30
C VAL A 27 26.73 -18.88 -5.49
N TYR A 28 27.71 -19.05 -6.39
CA TYR A 28 27.90 -18.25 -7.60
C TYR A 28 28.08 -19.20 -8.79
N PRO A 29 27.00 -19.69 -9.41
CA PRO A 29 27.07 -20.62 -10.53
C PRO A 29 27.87 -20.09 -11.73
N GLY A 30 27.91 -18.77 -11.93
CA GLY A 30 28.68 -18.13 -12.99
C GLY A 30 30.17 -17.93 -12.68
N TRP A 31 30.65 -18.30 -11.50
CA TRP A 31 32.04 -18.06 -11.10
C TRP A 31 33.05 -18.70 -12.07
N GLY A 32 33.99 -17.91 -12.58
CA GLY A 32 35.04 -18.36 -13.51
C GLY A 32 34.63 -18.33 -14.99
N MET A 33 33.41 -17.94 -15.32
CA MET A 33 33.00 -17.71 -16.70
C MET A 33 33.58 -16.39 -17.25
N ASP A 34 33.72 -16.29 -18.57
CA ASP A 34 34.16 -15.05 -19.22
C ASP A 34 33.03 -14.02 -19.25
N GLY A 35 33.16 -12.98 -18.43
CA GLY A 35 32.18 -11.91 -18.33
C GLY A 35 32.00 -11.11 -19.62
N ALA A 36 33.05 -10.88 -20.40
CA ALA A 36 32.95 -10.14 -21.65
C ALA A 36 32.13 -10.94 -22.68
N ARG A 37 32.38 -12.26 -22.78
CA ARG A 37 31.58 -13.15 -23.61
C ARG A 37 30.11 -13.20 -23.15
N LEU A 38 29.85 -13.29 -21.85
CA LEU A 38 28.50 -13.32 -21.29
C LEU A 38 27.70 -12.04 -21.57
N HIS A 39 28.35 -10.88 -21.70
CA HIS A 39 27.70 -9.60 -22.02
C HIS A 39 27.79 -9.24 -23.52
N SER A 40 28.39 -10.08 -24.35
CA SER A 40 28.49 -9.83 -25.78
C SER A 40 27.10 -9.86 -26.44
N ARG A 41 26.87 -8.97 -27.43
CA ARG A 41 25.60 -8.93 -28.16
C ARG A 41 25.35 -10.19 -29.01
N GLU A 42 26.40 -10.84 -29.49
CA GLU A 42 26.31 -11.95 -30.46
C GLU A 42 26.13 -13.31 -29.79
N HIS A 43 26.77 -13.53 -28.64
CA HIS A 43 26.83 -14.85 -28.00
C HIS A 43 26.51 -14.81 -26.49
N GLY A 44 26.26 -13.63 -25.94
CA GLY A 44 25.99 -13.43 -24.53
C GLY A 44 24.52 -13.62 -24.17
N VAL A 45 24.25 -13.38 -22.90
CA VAL A 45 22.89 -13.31 -22.36
C VAL A 45 22.31 -11.93 -22.70
N ALA A 46 21.08 -11.90 -23.21
CA ALA A 46 20.42 -10.63 -23.55
C ALA A 46 20.29 -9.70 -22.32
N PRO A 47 20.46 -8.36 -22.47
CA PRO A 47 20.46 -7.42 -21.34
C PRO A 47 19.23 -7.44 -20.45
N GLU A 48 18.05 -7.66 -21.04
CA GLU A 48 16.78 -7.84 -20.33
C GLU A 48 16.71 -9.11 -19.49
N ARG A 49 17.74 -9.97 -19.56
CA ARG A 49 17.88 -11.17 -18.73
C ARG A 49 18.92 -11.04 -17.62
N TRP A 50 19.54 -9.88 -17.45
CA TRP A 50 20.53 -9.63 -16.38
C TRP A 50 19.82 -9.31 -15.05
N CYS A 51 18.92 -10.18 -14.62
CA CYS A 51 18.06 -9.95 -13.46
C CYS A 51 18.49 -10.75 -12.23
N ILE A 52 17.99 -10.31 -11.08
CA ILE A 52 18.17 -10.93 -9.77
C ILE A 52 16.81 -11.38 -9.21
N THR A 53 16.82 -12.35 -8.30
CA THR A 53 15.62 -12.78 -7.58
C THR A 53 15.47 -12.06 -6.24
N ARG A 54 14.31 -12.21 -5.62
CA ARG A 54 14.07 -11.75 -4.24
C ARG A 54 15.06 -12.39 -3.25
N GLN A 55 15.37 -13.68 -3.42
CA GLN A 55 16.30 -14.41 -2.56
C GLN A 55 17.74 -13.89 -2.72
N ASP A 56 18.13 -13.46 -3.93
CA ASP A 56 19.44 -12.86 -4.16
C ASP A 56 19.62 -11.57 -3.37
N LEU A 57 18.58 -10.72 -3.29
CA LEU A 57 18.63 -9.51 -2.48
C LEU A 57 18.69 -9.80 -0.97
N VAL A 58 17.96 -10.81 -0.48
CA VAL A 58 18.08 -11.26 0.92
C VAL A 58 19.51 -11.73 1.21
N PHE A 59 20.10 -12.51 0.30
CA PHE A 59 21.48 -12.96 0.40
C PHE A 59 22.46 -11.78 0.39
N LEU A 60 22.31 -10.85 -0.56
CA LEU A 60 23.15 -9.65 -0.66
C LEU A 60 23.04 -8.78 0.60
N ARG A 61 21.84 -8.61 1.17
CA ARG A 61 21.64 -7.84 2.41
C ARG A 61 22.46 -8.40 3.57
N GLY A 62 22.52 -9.72 3.71
CA GLY A 62 23.32 -10.40 4.72
C GLY A 62 24.82 -10.29 4.47
N GLU A 63 25.24 -10.44 3.22
CA GLU A 63 26.64 -10.29 2.81
C GLU A 63 27.19 -8.88 3.05
N LEU A 64 26.42 -7.84 2.70
CA LEU A 64 26.80 -6.46 2.95
C LEU A 64 26.85 -6.15 4.46
N ASP A 65 25.91 -6.69 5.24
CA ASP A 65 25.93 -6.54 6.70
C ASP A 65 27.17 -7.15 7.35
N ALA A 66 27.55 -8.36 6.90
CA ALA A 66 28.79 -9.01 7.32
C ALA A 66 30.02 -8.22 6.86
N ALA A 67 30.05 -7.77 5.60
CA ALA A 67 31.17 -7.01 5.07
C ALA A 67 31.38 -5.66 5.80
N VAL A 68 30.31 -4.99 6.22
CA VAL A 68 30.40 -3.79 7.09
C VAL A 68 30.93 -4.14 8.48
N ARG A 69 30.43 -5.21 9.11
CA ARG A 69 30.90 -5.64 10.45
C ARG A 69 32.36 -6.07 10.46
N ASP A 70 32.81 -6.72 9.39
CA ASP A 70 34.19 -7.19 9.23
C ASP A 70 35.14 -6.06 8.76
N GLY A 71 34.62 -4.86 8.48
CA GLY A 71 35.41 -3.72 7.99
C GLY A 71 35.84 -3.82 6.52
N ARG A 72 35.32 -4.78 5.74
CA ARG A 72 35.54 -4.88 4.29
C ARG A 72 34.87 -3.73 3.53
N ILE A 73 33.73 -3.27 4.02
CA ILE A 73 33.09 -2.02 3.58
C ILE A 73 33.21 -1.04 4.75
N ALA A 74 34.09 -0.05 4.61
CA ALA A 74 34.34 0.96 5.63
C ALA A 74 33.76 2.32 5.22
N PRO A 75 33.40 3.20 6.18
CA PRO A 75 33.04 4.58 5.89
C PRO A 75 34.18 5.30 5.16
N THR A 76 33.82 6.21 4.25
CA THR A 76 34.78 7.02 3.48
C THR A 76 34.42 8.51 3.60
N ASP A 77 35.30 9.41 3.19
CA ASP A 77 34.99 10.86 3.19
C ASP A 77 33.77 11.20 2.32
N ARG A 78 33.52 10.42 1.26
CA ARG A 78 32.37 10.58 0.36
C ARG A 78 31.11 9.89 0.88
N ASP A 79 31.26 8.93 1.79
CA ASP A 79 30.18 8.13 2.36
C ASP A 79 30.45 7.88 3.86
N PRO A 80 30.26 8.91 4.71
CA PRO A 80 30.50 8.82 6.14
C PRO A 80 29.33 8.13 6.86
N PHE A 81 28.99 6.91 6.45
CA PHE A 81 27.91 6.15 7.07
C PHE A 81 28.33 5.61 8.45
N ASP A 82 27.37 5.38 9.35
CA ASP A 82 27.61 4.73 10.64
C ASP A 82 27.62 3.20 10.45
N PRO A 83 28.73 2.48 10.72
CA PRO A 83 28.79 1.01 10.63
C PRO A 83 27.78 0.26 11.52
N ASN A 84 27.23 0.94 12.54
CA ASN A 84 26.21 0.38 13.41
C ASN A 84 24.78 0.64 12.89
N ASP A 85 24.61 1.51 11.90
CA ASP A 85 23.30 1.76 11.31
C ASP A 85 22.86 0.56 10.45
N ARG A 86 21.80 -0.11 10.91
CA ARG A 86 21.19 -1.26 10.22
C ARG A 86 20.02 -0.84 9.31
N THR A 87 19.74 0.45 9.20
CA THR A 87 18.60 1.01 8.46
C THR A 87 19.04 1.60 7.13
N ILE A 88 20.03 2.51 7.09
CA ILE A 88 20.46 3.16 5.85
C ILE A 88 21.67 2.40 5.26
N GLY A 89 22.73 2.25 6.06
CA GLY A 89 23.96 1.58 5.63
C GLY A 89 24.81 2.40 4.64
N PRO A 90 25.84 1.78 4.04
CA PRO A 90 26.72 2.43 3.06
C PRO A 90 25.96 2.81 1.78
N CYS A 91 26.36 3.87 1.09
CA CYS A 91 25.76 4.20 -0.20
C CYS A 91 26.18 3.23 -1.32
N MET A 92 25.42 3.18 -2.41
CA MET A 92 25.70 2.24 -3.51
C MET A 92 27.04 2.48 -4.19
N TYR A 93 27.53 3.72 -4.25
CA TYR A 93 28.89 4.00 -4.73
C TYR A 93 29.94 3.21 -3.94
N ASN A 94 29.86 3.25 -2.61
CA ASN A 94 30.80 2.56 -1.74
C ASN A 94 30.66 1.04 -1.88
N VAL A 95 29.43 0.52 -1.88
CA VAL A 95 29.15 -0.91 -2.07
C VAL A 95 29.69 -1.42 -3.42
N VAL A 96 29.49 -0.67 -4.50
CA VAL A 96 29.96 -1.07 -5.83
C VAL A 96 31.49 -1.12 -5.88
N GLU A 97 32.18 -0.09 -5.38
CA GLU A 97 33.64 0.00 -5.42
C GLU A 97 34.33 -1.01 -4.49
N THR A 98 33.83 -1.18 -3.26
CA THR A 98 34.52 -1.96 -2.23
C THR A 98 34.10 -3.42 -2.19
N TYR A 99 32.91 -3.77 -2.70
CA TYR A 99 32.38 -5.12 -2.63
C TYR A 99 32.05 -5.71 -4.01
N ILE A 100 31.18 -5.08 -4.81
CA ILE A 100 30.69 -5.68 -6.07
C ILE A 100 31.80 -5.80 -7.13
N LYS A 101 32.58 -4.74 -7.36
CA LYS A 101 33.66 -4.74 -8.36
C LYS A 101 34.75 -5.77 -8.02
N PRO A 102 35.34 -5.80 -6.80
CA PRO A 102 36.32 -6.82 -6.45
C PRO A 102 35.79 -8.24 -6.56
N LEU A 103 34.55 -8.47 -6.10
CA LEU A 103 33.93 -9.80 -6.15
C LEU A 103 33.75 -10.27 -7.60
N THR A 104 33.18 -9.43 -8.46
CA THR A 104 32.89 -9.80 -9.85
C THR A 104 34.14 -9.83 -10.72
N ALA A 105 35.16 -9.03 -10.43
CA ALA A 105 36.46 -9.10 -11.12
C ALA A 105 37.11 -10.47 -10.90
N ASN A 106 37.14 -10.95 -9.65
CA ASN A 106 37.65 -12.28 -9.29
C ASN A 106 36.83 -13.42 -9.91
N ALA A 107 35.56 -13.17 -10.23
CA ALA A 107 34.67 -14.14 -10.85
C ALA A 107 34.75 -14.18 -12.38
N GLY A 108 35.54 -13.32 -13.03
CA GLY A 108 35.67 -13.25 -14.50
C GLY A 108 35.07 -11.98 -15.15
N GLY A 109 34.74 -10.96 -14.36
CA GLY A 109 34.36 -9.62 -14.84
C GLY A 109 32.89 -9.43 -15.23
N MET A 110 32.04 -10.45 -15.04
CA MET A 110 30.60 -10.37 -15.34
C MET A 110 29.83 -9.49 -14.35
N SER A 111 28.59 -9.11 -14.66
CA SER A 111 27.68 -8.51 -13.69
C SER A 111 27.35 -9.45 -12.55
N TRP A 112 26.99 -8.90 -11.39
CA TRP A 112 26.61 -9.71 -10.23
C TRP A 112 25.38 -10.58 -10.53
N ALA A 113 24.44 -10.05 -11.33
CA ALA A 113 23.27 -10.79 -11.81
C ALA A 113 23.64 -12.05 -12.60
N LEU A 114 24.55 -11.95 -13.59
CA LEU A 114 24.98 -13.12 -14.36
C LEU A 114 25.93 -14.05 -13.59
N MET A 115 26.65 -13.53 -12.59
CA MET A 115 27.40 -14.38 -11.66
C MET A 115 26.46 -15.28 -10.82
N ARG A 116 25.26 -14.79 -10.49
CA ARG A 116 24.22 -15.57 -9.80
C ARG A 116 23.41 -16.45 -10.75
N HIS A 117 23.14 -15.95 -11.96
CA HIS A 117 22.28 -16.60 -12.96
C HIS A 117 22.94 -16.54 -14.35
N PRO A 118 23.90 -17.43 -14.65
CA PRO A 118 24.67 -17.36 -15.90
C PRO A 118 23.83 -17.60 -17.16
N GLU A 119 22.66 -18.23 -17.04
CA GLU A 119 21.69 -18.41 -18.13
C GLU A 119 20.74 -17.21 -18.30
N GLY A 120 20.81 -16.23 -17.40
CA GLY A 120 19.93 -15.08 -17.34
C GLY A 120 18.51 -15.39 -16.84
N LEU A 121 17.91 -14.40 -16.18
CA LEU A 121 16.55 -14.42 -15.65
C LEU A 121 15.68 -13.38 -16.35
N LYS A 122 14.48 -13.77 -16.77
CA LYS A 122 13.50 -12.83 -17.35
C LYS A 122 13.26 -11.63 -16.42
N CYS A 123 13.30 -10.42 -16.98
CA CYS A 123 12.89 -9.20 -16.29
C CYS A 123 11.36 -9.14 -16.15
N ASP A 124 10.86 -9.26 -14.92
CA ASP A 124 9.46 -9.01 -14.62
C ASP A 124 9.27 -7.58 -14.07
N MET A 125 10.29 -7.04 -13.41
CA MET A 125 10.27 -5.75 -12.71
C MET A 125 11.57 -4.99 -12.93
N PHE A 126 11.50 -3.69 -13.25
CA PHE A 126 12.66 -2.81 -13.37
C PHE A 126 12.78 -1.94 -12.13
N LEU A 127 13.96 -1.86 -11.51
CA LEU A 127 14.22 -1.01 -10.34
C LEU A 127 14.89 0.29 -10.78
N THR A 128 14.20 1.42 -10.61
CA THR A 128 14.80 2.76 -10.77
C THR A 128 15.16 3.33 -9.40
N HIS A 129 16.40 3.78 -9.26
CA HIS A 129 17.00 4.14 -7.97
C HIS A 129 18.19 5.09 -8.16
N CYS A 130 18.66 5.74 -7.08
CA CYS A 130 19.85 6.59 -7.14
C CYS A 130 21.04 5.93 -6.44
N TRP A 131 22.25 6.19 -6.92
CA TRP A 131 23.45 5.57 -6.34
C TRP A 131 23.87 6.17 -4.98
N ALA A 132 23.31 7.33 -4.62
CA ALA A 132 23.58 7.98 -3.35
C ALA A 132 22.75 7.40 -2.19
N GLU A 133 21.77 6.55 -2.47
CA GLU A 133 20.94 5.91 -1.44
C GLU A 133 21.73 4.93 -0.58
N GLY A 134 21.24 4.70 0.64
CA GLY A 134 21.78 3.66 1.51
C GLY A 134 21.42 2.25 1.02
N ALA A 135 22.40 1.36 0.98
CA ALA A 135 22.22 0.00 0.46
C ALA A 135 21.26 -0.84 1.31
N PHE A 136 21.23 -0.64 2.63
CA PHE A 136 20.28 -1.36 3.49
C PHE A 136 18.87 -0.83 3.27
N GLU A 137 18.71 0.49 3.23
CA GLU A 137 17.44 1.17 2.95
C GLU A 137 16.85 0.68 1.62
N PHE A 138 17.65 0.71 0.55
CA PHE A 138 17.25 0.25 -0.77
C PHE A 138 16.80 -1.20 -0.76
N ILE A 139 17.63 -2.13 -0.27
CA ILE A 139 17.30 -3.55 -0.30
C ILE A 139 16.04 -3.82 0.53
N ASP A 140 15.92 -3.19 1.70
CA ASP A 140 14.78 -3.38 2.58
C ASP A 140 13.48 -2.85 1.97
N LYS A 141 13.51 -1.67 1.31
CA LYS A 141 12.36 -1.11 0.56
C LYS A 141 11.95 -2.02 -0.60
N VAL A 142 12.93 -2.52 -1.38
CA VAL A 142 12.68 -3.42 -2.51
C VAL A 142 12.10 -4.76 -2.03
N LEU A 143 12.62 -5.34 -0.96
CA LEU A 143 12.14 -6.61 -0.41
C LEU A 143 10.73 -6.51 0.18
N ALA A 144 10.42 -5.38 0.82
CA ALA A 144 9.08 -5.09 1.37
C ALA A 144 8.06 -4.87 0.26
N SER A 145 8.49 -4.29 -0.86
CA SER A 145 7.63 -3.92 -1.99
C SER A 145 7.65 -4.92 -3.14
N TRP A 146 8.35 -6.04 -2.98
CA TRP A 146 8.49 -7.05 -4.04
C TRP A 146 7.12 -7.60 -4.46
N ARG A 147 6.74 -7.33 -5.71
CA ARG A 147 5.40 -7.68 -6.21
C ARG A 147 5.23 -9.20 -6.32
N ARG A 148 4.07 -9.69 -5.86
CA ARG A 148 3.70 -11.11 -5.98
C ARG A 148 3.67 -11.51 -7.46
N GLY A 149 4.30 -12.65 -7.78
CA GLY A 149 4.38 -13.19 -9.14
C GLY A 149 5.62 -12.74 -9.92
N CYS A 150 6.29 -11.65 -9.54
CA CYS A 150 7.56 -11.26 -10.14
C CYS A 150 8.69 -12.16 -9.63
N ARG A 151 9.45 -12.76 -10.55
CA ARG A 151 10.57 -13.66 -10.24
C ARG A 151 11.91 -12.95 -10.40
N GLY A 152 12.06 -12.15 -11.47
CA GLY A 152 13.28 -11.41 -11.77
C GLY A 152 13.08 -9.90 -11.69
N ALA A 153 14.03 -9.21 -11.06
CA ALA A 153 14.14 -7.76 -11.08
C ALA A 153 15.45 -7.31 -11.72
N TRP A 154 15.42 -6.25 -12.52
CA TRP A 154 16.62 -5.64 -13.09
C TRP A 154 17.03 -4.43 -12.25
N CYS A 155 18.31 -4.32 -11.89
CA CYS A 155 18.85 -3.27 -11.05
C CYS A 155 20.24 -2.88 -11.53
N CYS A 156 20.48 -1.60 -11.87
CA CYS A 156 21.66 -1.22 -12.63
C CYS A 156 22.99 -1.56 -11.95
N ILE A 157 23.09 -1.42 -10.63
CA ILE A 157 24.30 -1.72 -9.86
C ILE A 157 24.65 -3.23 -9.82
N LEU A 158 23.66 -4.10 -10.04
CA LEU A 158 23.82 -5.56 -10.01
C LEU A 158 23.82 -6.18 -11.41
N ALA A 159 23.09 -5.56 -12.34
CA ALA A 159 22.87 -6.05 -13.70
C ALA A 159 23.97 -5.63 -14.68
N LEU A 160 24.55 -4.44 -14.51
CA LEU A 160 25.63 -3.97 -15.38
C LEU A 160 26.97 -4.62 -14.99
N PRO A 161 27.83 -4.95 -15.97
CA PRO A 161 29.16 -5.47 -15.70
C PRO A 161 30.09 -4.34 -15.22
N GLN A 162 30.14 -4.13 -13.90
CA GLN A 162 30.85 -3.00 -13.26
C GLN A 162 32.36 -2.93 -13.56
N ASN A 163 32.95 -4.03 -14.07
CA ASN A 163 34.37 -4.11 -14.44
C ASN A 163 34.62 -4.03 -15.96
N LEU A 164 33.58 -3.92 -16.79
CA LEU A 164 33.70 -3.78 -18.25
C LEU A 164 33.39 -2.33 -18.67
N ASP A 165 33.49 -2.05 -19.98
CA ASP A 165 33.17 -0.73 -20.52
C ASP A 165 31.65 -0.46 -20.52
N ILE A 166 31.14 0.01 -19.39
CA ILE A 166 29.75 0.45 -19.24
C ILE A 166 29.48 1.66 -20.13
N GLY A 167 30.45 2.56 -20.32
CA GLY A 167 30.29 3.76 -21.13
C GLY A 167 29.91 3.44 -22.57
N GLY A 168 30.57 2.45 -23.18
CA GLY A 168 30.21 1.92 -24.48
C GLY A 168 28.82 1.28 -24.52
N LEU A 169 28.41 0.56 -23.46
CA LEU A 169 27.09 -0.07 -23.37
C LEU A 169 25.93 0.93 -23.27
N ILE A 170 26.17 2.11 -22.71
CA ILE A 170 25.12 3.11 -22.42
C ILE A 170 25.25 4.35 -23.30
N HIS A 171 26.17 4.34 -24.26
CA HIS A 171 26.44 5.48 -25.13
C HIS A 171 25.17 5.97 -25.83
N GLU A 172 24.39 5.04 -26.39
CA GLU A 172 23.09 5.33 -27.01
C GLU A 172 21.95 4.94 -26.05
N PRO A 173 21.19 5.90 -25.48
CA PRO A 173 20.21 5.60 -24.44
C PRO A 173 19.18 4.54 -24.82
N ARG A 174 18.64 4.57 -26.05
CA ARG A 174 17.60 3.60 -26.50
C ARG A 174 18.12 2.18 -26.75
N ASP A 175 19.41 2.05 -27.04
CA ASP A 175 20.07 0.75 -27.26
C ASP A 175 20.77 0.23 -26.00
N SER A 176 20.68 0.99 -24.90
CA SER A 176 21.29 0.62 -23.65
C SER A 176 20.62 -0.60 -22.99
N PRO A 177 21.35 -1.33 -22.13
CA PRO A 177 20.79 -2.37 -21.27
C PRO A 177 19.57 -1.92 -20.46
N PHE A 178 19.53 -0.65 -20.04
CA PHE A 178 18.40 -0.06 -19.32
C PHE A 178 17.13 -0.12 -20.16
N ALA A 179 17.21 0.38 -21.40
CA ALA A 179 16.08 0.42 -22.30
C ALA A 179 15.60 -0.99 -22.68
N ALA A 180 16.52 -1.93 -22.92
CA ALA A 180 16.16 -3.33 -23.17
C ALA A 180 15.42 -3.96 -21.98
N ALA A 181 15.94 -3.81 -20.76
CA ALA A 181 15.33 -4.38 -19.57
C ALA A 181 13.97 -3.75 -19.23
N LEU A 182 13.85 -2.43 -19.33
CA LEU A 182 12.58 -1.72 -19.10
C LEU A 182 11.54 -2.10 -20.16
N ARG A 183 11.97 -2.30 -21.42
CA ARG A 183 11.09 -2.82 -22.47
C ARG A 183 10.54 -4.21 -22.13
N SER A 184 11.31 -5.08 -21.50
CA SER A 184 10.84 -6.40 -21.09
C SER A 184 10.04 -6.40 -19.79
N ALA A 185 10.21 -5.39 -18.94
CA ALA A 185 9.60 -5.36 -17.61
C ALA A 185 8.08 -5.13 -17.70
N SER A 186 7.34 -5.80 -16.83
CA SER A 186 5.90 -5.55 -16.66
C SER A 186 5.60 -4.40 -15.68
N HIS A 187 6.56 -4.07 -14.82
CA HIS A 187 6.41 -3.05 -13.79
C HIS A 187 7.73 -2.30 -13.59
N VAL A 188 7.62 -1.04 -13.20
CA VAL A 188 8.75 -0.22 -12.75
C VAL A 188 8.56 0.09 -11.27
N MET A 189 9.53 -0.28 -10.44
CA MET A 189 9.57 0.06 -9.03
C MET A 189 10.55 1.21 -8.82
N VAL A 190 10.03 2.33 -8.32
CA VAL A 190 10.78 3.52 -7.95
C VAL A 190 11.20 3.40 -6.49
N VAL A 191 12.50 3.40 -6.20
CA VAL A 191 13.01 3.27 -4.84
C VAL A 191 13.41 4.65 -4.31
N PRO A 192 12.58 5.32 -3.48
CA PRO A 192 12.93 6.61 -2.92
C PRO A 192 14.02 6.44 -1.85
N THR A 193 14.76 7.49 -1.56
CA THR A 193 15.77 7.50 -0.49
C THR A 193 15.73 8.79 0.31
N CYS A 194 16.11 8.71 1.59
CA CYS A 194 16.22 9.87 2.47
C CYS A 194 17.34 10.86 2.07
N LYS A 195 18.24 10.49 1.14
CA LYS A 195 19.40 11.31 0.77
C LYS A 195 19.08 12.40 -0.26
N ALA A 196 18.36 12.06 -1.32
CA ALA A 196 17.97 12.97 -2.40
C ALA A 196 16.88 12.32 -3.26
N SER A 197 16.10 13.13 -3.98
CA SER A 197 15.20 12.59 -4.99
C SER A 197 15.97 11.84 -6.06
N ILE A 198 15.50 10.66 -6.45
CA ILE A 198 16.10 9.92 -7.56
C ILE A 198 15.95 10.67 -8.89
N TYR A 199 14.92 11.52 -9.02
CA TYR A 199 14.67 12.31 -10.22
C TYR A 199 15.60 13.52 -10.35
N SER A 200 16.45 13.77 -9.35
CA SER A 200 17.63 14.62 -9.54
C SER A 200 18.67 14.01 -10.49
N ARG A 201 18.50 12.76 -10.94
CA ARG A 201 19.41 12.03 -11.84
C ARG A 201 18.79 11.84 -13.22
N ILE A 202 19.52 12.26 -14.26
CA ILE A 202 18.99 12.24 -15.63
C ILE A 202 18.66 10.82 -16.15
N TRP A 203 19.38 9.80 -15.68
CA TRP A 203 19.09 8.40 -16.06
C TRP A 203 17.76 7.92 -15.47
N CYS A 204 17.39 8.35 -14.24
CA CYS A 204 16.07 8.04 -13.66
C CYS A 204 14.93 8.76 -14.39
N ILE A 205 15.20 9.96 -14.92
CA ILE A 205 14.27 10.69 -15.80
C ILE A 205 14.08 9.95 -17.12
N PHE A 206 15.16 9.44 -17.72
CA PHE A 206 15.09 8.62 -18.93
C PHE A 206 14.28 7.33 -18.70
N GLU A 207 14.46 6.68 -17.56
CA GLU A 207 13.69 5.49 -17.18
C GLU A 207 12.19 5.81 -17.03
N ALA A 208 11.84 6.95 -16.44
CA ALA A 208 10.45 7.44 -16.43
C ALA A 208 9.94 7.68 -17.85
N HIS A 209 10.72 8.35 -18.71
CA HIS A 209 10.34 8.55 -20.11
C HIS A 209 9.99 7.24 -20.84
N LEU A 210 10.83 6.22 -20.71
CA LEU A 210 10.55 4.91 -21.29
C LEU A 210 9.34 4.22 -20.65
N ALA A 211 9.08 4.45 -19.37
CA ALA A 211 7.89 3.96 -18.70
C ALA A 211 6.61 4.60 -19.27
N VAL A 212 6.60 5.91 -19.53
CA VAL A 212 5.52 6.60 -20.25
C VAL A 212 5.29 5.98 -21.62
N GLU A 213 6.34 5.88 -22.45
CA GLU A 213 6.23 5.40 -23.84
C GLU A 213 5.60 4.01 -23.94
N ARG A 214 5.79 3.18 -22.90
CA ARG A 214 5.29 1.81 -22.84
C ARG A 214 3.99 1.65 -22.06
N ASP A 215 3.44 2.74 -21.55
CA ASP A 215 2.31 2.72 -20.63
C ASP A 215 2.53 1.80 -19.42
N SER A 216 3.77 1.77 -18.91
CA SER A 216 4.14 0.91 -17.79
C SER A 216 3.44 1.31 -16.50
N VAL A 217 3.22 0.32 -15.62
CA VAL A 217 2.80 0.55 -14.24
C VAL A 217 4.03 0.87 -13.40
N VAL A 218 4.13 2.11 -12.95
CA VAL A 218 5.20 2.61 -12.09
C VAL A 218 4.69 2.70 -10.66
N PHE A 219 5.42 2.23 -9.66
CA PHE A 219 5.00 2.35 -8.26
C PHE A 219 6.18 2.61 -7.33
N THR A 220 5.93 3.32 -6.23
CA THR A 220 6.96 3.67 -5.26
C THR A 220 7.17 2.54 -4.26
N ALA A 221 8.41 2.17 -3.99
CA ALA A 221 8.78 1.18 -2.99
C ALA A 221 8.57 1.72 -1.57
N ALA A 222 7.74 1.02 -0.79
CA ALA A 222 7.49 1.27 0.61
C ALA A 222 8.61 0.73 1.51
N PRO A 223 8.97 1.45 2.60
CA PRO A 223 9.84 0.89 3.62
C PRO A 223 9.16 -0.33 4.26
N PRO A 224 9.95 -1.29 4.77
CA PRO A 224 9.38 -2.35 5.58
C PRO A 224 8.63 -1.72 6.75
N LEU A 225 7.47 -2.30 7.07
CA LEU A 225 6.69 -1.90 8.21
C LEU A 225 7.46 -2.28 9.51
N ARG A 226 8.33 -1.38 9.99
CA ARG A 226 9.18 -1.56 11.18
C ARG A 226 8.59 -0.86 12.40
N LEU A 227 9.13 -1.20 13.58
CA LEU A 227 9.05 -0.62 14.94
C LEU A 227 7.87 0.30 15.34
N CYS A 228 7.48 1.27 14.52
CA CYS A 228 6.22 2.00 14.68
C CYS A 228 5.01 1.05 14.69
N GLU A 229 4.99 0.03 13.83
CA GLU A 229 3.98 -1.02 13.93
C GLU A 229 4.12 -1.86 15.19
N LEU A 230 5.35 -2.14 15.65
CA LEU A 230 5.53 -2.88 16.90
C LEU A 230 4.91 -2.11 18.08
N ARG A 231 5.05 -0.77 18.12
CA ARG A 231 4.36 0.06 19.12
C ARG A 231 2.85 -0.04 18.99
N THR A 232 2.30 0.01 17.78
CA THR A 232 0.86 -0.18 17.55
C THR A 232 0.42 -1.57 18.00
N ILE A 233 1.12 -2.62 17.57
CA ILE A 233 0.88 -4.02 17.93
C ILE A 233 0.97 -4.23 19.45
N LEU A 234 1.90 -3.56 20.15
CA LEU A 234 2.03 -3.61 21.61
C LEU A 234 0.95 -2.81 22.34
N ALA A 235 0.50 -1.69 21.76
CA ALA A 235 -0.64 -0.94 22.28
C ALA A 235 -1.94 -1.76 22.17
N VAL A 236 -2.00 -2.70 21.21
CA VAL A 236 -3.19 -3.56 21.00
C VAL A 236 -3.69 -4.31 22.21
N PRO A 237 -2.91 -5.20 22.80
CA PRO A 237 -3.36 -5.95 23.96
C PRO A 237 -3.65 -5.04 25.16
N VAL A 238 -2.91 -3.93 25.31
CA VAL A 238 -3.07 -3.01 26.46
C VAL A 238 -4.42 -2.29 26.40
N ILE A 239 -4.73 -1.60 25.30
CA ILE A 239 -5.99 -0.84 25.17
C ILE A 239 -7.19 -1.80 25.19
N THR A 240 -7.07 -2.95 24.52
CA THR A 240 -8.10 -3.98 24.51
C THR A 240 -8.36 -4.53 25.91
N GLY A 241 -7.31 -4.87 26.65
CA GLY A 241 -7.41 -5.40 28.01
C GLY A 241 -8.07 -4.40 28.98
N LEU A 242 -7.67 -3.13 28.92
CA LEU A 242 -8.28 -2.06 29.71
C LEU A 242 -9.77 -1.87 29.37
N GLY A 243 -10.11 -1.86 28.09
CA GLY A 243 -11.50 -1.74 27.64
C GLY A 243 -12.35 -2.91 28.12
N LEU A 244 -11.91 -4.15 27.89
CA LEU A 244 -12.61 -5.36 28.35
C LEU A 244 -12.84 -5.34 29.87
N ALA A 245 -11.80 -5.00 30.64
CA ALA A 245 -11.89 -4.91 32.10
C ALA A 245 -12.92 -3.86 32.54
N ALA A 246 -12.93 -2.69 31.90
CA ALA A 246 -13.92 -1.65 32.17
C ALA A 246 -15.35 -2.10 31.83
N GLY A 247 -15.53 -2.81 30.72
CA GLY A 247 -16.82 -3.38 30.31
C GLY A 247 -17.35 -4.42 31.30
N VAL A 248 -16.48 -5.33 31.76
CA VAL A 248 -16.81 -6.34 32.79
C VAL A 248 -17.18 -5.67 34.11
N TRP A 249 -16.40 -4.67 34.53
CA TRP A 249 -16.65 -3.91 35.74
C TRP A 249 -17.99 -3.18 35.71
N ASP A 250 -18.35 -2.55 34.59
CA ASP A 250 -19.62 -1.82 34.44
C ASP A 250 -20.84 -2.74 34.65
N VAL A 251 -20.80 -3.97 34.14
CA VAL A 251 -21.90 -4.95 34.31
C VAL A 251 -22.19 -5.26 35.78
N THR A 252 -21.18 -5.22 36.64
CA THR A 252 -21.37 -5.49 38.08
C THR A 252 -22.24 -4.43 38.76
N ARG A 253 -22.39 -3.24 38.18
CA ARG A 253 -23.30 -2.19 38.65
C ARG A 253 -24.62 -2.29 37.91
N ARG A 254 -25.66 -2.80 38.59
CA ARG A 254 -27.03 -3.12 38.09
C ARG A 254 -27.82 -2.00 37.37
N TYR A 255 -27.24 -0.83 37.10
CA TYR A 255 -27.90 0.20 36.32
C TYR A 255 -27.62 0.00 34.82
N LEU A 256 -28.50 0.53 33.98
CA LEU A 256 -28.26 0.84 32.56
C LEU A 256 -28.51 -0.25 31.50
N PHE A 257 -29.78 -0.53 31.21
CA PHE A 257 -30.20 -0.79 29.81
C PHE A 257 -29.84 0.40 28.88
N TRP A 258 -29.81 1.62 29.44
CA TRP A 258 -29.41 2.88 28.79
C TRP A 258 -27.97 2.92 28.25
N ALA A 259 -27.05 2.10 28.79
CA ALA A 259 -25.64 2.17 28.43
C ALA A 259 -25.35 1.62 27.02
N SER A 260 -26.09 0.61 26.55
CA SER A 260 -25.87 0.02 25.21
C SER A 260 -26.08 1.01 24.05
N ARG A 261 -27.09 1.89 24.19
CA ARG A 261 -27.34 3.00 23.24
C ARG A 261 -26.18 3.99 23.27
N ASN A 262 -25.67 4.30 24.46
CA ASN A 262 -24.55 5.23 24.63
C ASN A 262 -23.26 4.69 24.00
N PHE A 263 -22.95 3.39 24.15
CA PHE A 263 -21.78 2.78 23.47
C PHE A 263 -21.86 2.93 21.96
N THR A 264 -23.01 2.62 21.37
CA THR A 264 -23.19 2.71 19.91
C THR A 264 -23.07 4.17 19.43
N LEU A 265 -23.68 5.12 20.15
CA LEU A 265 -23.54 6.55 19.83
C LEU A 265 -22.08 7.01 19.92
N VAL A 266 -21.38 6.68 21.02
CA VAL A 266 -19.97 7.07 21.21
C VAL A 266 -19.08 6.44 20.14
N LEU A 267 -19.29 5.17 19.79
CA LEU A 267 -18.56 4.51 18.71
C LEU A 267 -18.82 5.17 17.37
N SER A 268 -20.08 5.49 17.04
CA SER A 268 -20.43 6.21 15.81
C SER A 268 -19.80 7.60 15.77
N VAL A 269 -19.77 8.33 16.88
CA VAL A 269 -19.12 9.65 16.97
C VAL A 269 -17.61 9.52 16.79
N CYS A 270 -16.96 8.59 17.50
CA CYS A 270 -15.53 8.32 17.34
C CYS A 270 -15.21 7.91 15.91
N PHE A 271 -16.09 7.14 15.28
CA PHE A 271 -15.96 6.70 13.90
C PHE A 271 -16.05 7.88 12.93
N LEU A 272 -17.08 8.72 13.03
CA LEU A 272 -17.23 9.91 12.19
C LEU A 272 -16.07 10.89 12.38
N MET A 273 -15.60 11.06 13.63
CA MET A 273 -14.42 11.86 13.91
C MET A 273 -13.15 11.24 13.33
N SER A 274 -12.97 9.92 13.41
CA SER A 274 -11.84 9.19 12.81
C SER A 274 -11.81 9.36 11.29
N LEU A 275 -12.97 9.37 10.62
CA LEU A 275 -13.07 9.67 9.19
C LEU A 275 -12.77 11.13 8.85
N ALA A 276 -13.23 12.07 9.69
CA ALA A 276 -13.06 13.50 9.46
C ALA A 276 -11.63 13.97 9.76
N LEU A 277 -10.96 13.33 10.72
CA LEU A 277 -9.60 13.66 11.08
C LEU A 277 -8.62 13.00 10.14
N ASN A 278 -7.72 13.82 9.59
CA ASN A 278 -6.63 13.33 8.76
C ASN A 278 -5.77 12.33 9.55
N ALA A 279 -5.43 11.21 8.92
CA ALA A 279 -4.47 10.22 9.44
C ALA A 279 -3.15 10.85 9.92
N ARG A 280 -2.79 12.03 9.40
CA ARG A 280 -1.58 12.76 9.81
C ARG A 280 -1.68 13.46 11.18
N ASN A 281 -2.88 13.64 11.74
CA ASN A 281 -3.06 14.38 12.99
C ASN A 281 -2.96 13.44 14.20
N HIS A 282 -2.23 13.85 15.25
CA HIS A 282 -2.21 13.18 16.55
C HIS A 282 -3.62 12.99 17.15
N ALA A 283 -4.56 13.89 16.86
CA ALA A 283 -5.96 13.74 17.26
C ALA A 283 -6.60 12.44 16.74
N GLY A 284 -6.24 12.00 15.53
CA GLY A 284 -6.73 10.75 14.94
C GLY A 284 -6.28 9.52 15.75
N LEU A 285 -5.04 9.52 16.24
CA LEU A 285 -4.52 8.47 17.13
C LEU A 285 -5.36 8.37 18.40
N TYR A 286 -5.62 9.50 19.08
CA TYR A 286 -6.40 9.51 20.32
C TYR A 286 -7.85 9.07 20.12
N ILE A 287 -8.48 9.47 19.01
CA ILE A 287 -9.86 9.07 18.69
C ILE A 287 -9.93 7.60 18.30
N ASN A 288 -8.96 7.07 17.55
CA ASN A 288 -8.90 5.64 17.27
C ASN A 288 -8.68 4.83 18.56
N ALA A 289 -7.80 5.28 19.45
CA ALA A 289 -7.58 4.65 20.75
C ALA A 289 -8.83 4.69 21.64
N LEU A 290 -9.57 5.80 21.65
CA LEU A 290 -10.83 5.93 22.38
C LEU A 290 -11.92 5.01 21.80
N GLY A 291 -12.15 5.06 20.48
CA GLY A 291 -13.15 4.23 19.81
C GLY A 291 -12.86 2.74 20.01
N TRP A 292 -11.59 2.36 19.96
CA TRP A 292 -11.15 1.02 20.30
C TRP A 292 -11.43 0.63 21.74
N PHE A 293 -11.01 1.43 22.72
CA PHE A 293 -11.28 1.18 24.13
C PHE A 293 -12.77 0.99 24.40
N VAL A 294 -13.60 1.88 23.86
CA VAL A 294 -15.07 1.83 23.98
C VAL A 294 -15.64 0.57 23.32
N GLY A 295 -15.10 0.16 22.16
CA GLY A 295 -15.50 -1.06 21.47
C GLY A 295 -15.18 -2.31 22.28
N ALA A 296 -13.97 -2.38 22.85
CA ALA A 296 -13.56 -3.44 23.75
C ALA A 296 -14.42 -3.49 25.02
N ALA A 297 -14.75 -2.34 25.61
CA ALA A 297 -15.66 -2.28 26.76
C ALA A 297 -17.07 -2.78 26.43
N ALA A 298 -17.59 -2.43 25.25
CA ALA A 298 -18.89 -2.92 24.79
C ALA A 298 -18.89 -4.46 24.64
N ILE A 299 -17.80 -5.04 24.12
CA ILE A 299 -17.62 -6.49 24.01
C ILE A 299 -17.52 -7.14 25.40
N GLY A 300 -16.67 -6.61 26.29
CA GLY A 300 -16.49 -7.16 27.65
C GLY A 300 -17.80 -7.18 28.44
N ARG A 301 -18.63 -6.15 28.28
CA ARG A 301 -19.97 -6.08 28.85
C ARG A 301 -20.85 -7.25 28.41
N VAL A 302 -20.88 -7.53 27.10
CA VAL A 302 -21.69 -8.62 26.52
C VAL A 302 -21.24 -9.98 27.04
N CYS A 303 -19.93 -10.20 27.16
CA CYS A 303 -19.38 -11.47 27.63
C CYS A 303 -19.88 -11.84 29.04
N VAL A 304 -20.16 -10.86 29.90
CA VAL A 304 -20.67 -11.09 31.27
C VAL A 304 -22.19 -11.21 31.31
N TRP A 305 -22.91 -10.54 30.42
CA TRP A 305 -24.38 -10.41 30.46
C TRP A 305 -25.12 -11.65 29.90
N SER A 306 -24.78 -12.85 30.38
CA SER A 306 -25.52 -14.14 30.32
C SER A 306 -26.02 -14.70 28.96
N ARG A 307 -26.12 -16.04 28.90
CA ARG A 307 -26.58 -16.84 27.72
C ARG A 307 -27.98 -16.49 27.19
N LEU A 308 -28.88 -15.91 27.99
CA LEU A 308 -30.29 -15.65 27.61
C LEU A 308 -30.52 -14.29 26.93
N ALA A 309 -29.63 -13.30 27.15
CA ALA A 309 -29.73 -11.99 26.49
C ALA A 309 -28.96 -11.92 25.16
N LEU A 310 -28.03 -12.87 24.95
CA LEU A 310 -27.20 -12.96 23.74
C LEU A 310 -28.05 -13.18 22.49
N GLU A 311 -29.08 -14.03 22.53
CA GLU A 311 -29.95 -14.33 21.38
C GLU A 311 -30.48 -13.06 20.71
N ARG A 312 -30.85 -12.02 21.48
CA ARG A 312 -31.39 -10.75 20.94
C ARG A 312 -30.37 -9.64 20.67
N GLN A 313 -29.10 -9.83 21.00
CA GLN A 313 -28.09 -8.75 20.94
C GLN A 313 -26.93 -9.05 19.98
N TRP A 314 -26.86 -10.24 19.38
CA TRP A 314 -25.78 -10.66 18.49
C TRP A 314 -25.41 -9.65 17.41
N THR A 315 -26.38 -8.92 16.89
CA THR A 315 -26.16 -7.94 15.81
C THR A 315 -25.45 -6.69 16.28
N ARG A 316 -25.74 -6.23 17.51
CA ARG A 316 -24.99 -5.15 18.14
C ARG A 316 -23.57 -5.59 18.46
N VAL A 317 -23.40 -6.83 18.91
CA VAL A 317 -22.07 -7.41 19.17
C VAL A 317 -21.25 -7.47 17.88
N ALA A 318 -21.83 -8.01 16.80
CA ALA A 318 -21.18 -8.08 15.50
C ALA A 318 -20.80 -6.69 14.98
N LEU A 319 -21.70 -5.72 15.12
CA LEU A 319 -21.43 -4.33 14.76
C LEU A 319 -20.29 -3.71 15.60
N TRP A 320 -20.28 -3.93 16.92
CA TRP A 320 -19.20 -3.46 17.78
C TRP A 320 -17.87 -4.13 17.47
N LEU A 321 -17.88 -5.40 17.06
CA LEU A 321 -16.69 -6.10 16.56
C LEU A 321 -16.18 -5.48 15.25
N VAL A 322 -17.07 -5.08 14.34
CA VAL A 322 -16.70 -4.36 13.11
C VAL A 322 -16.06 -3.01 13.46
N PHE A 323 -16.65 -2.22 14.37
CA PHE A 323 -16.05 -0.94 14.81
C PHE A 323 -14.71 -1.15 15.51
N TYR A 324 -14.62 -2.12 16.41
CA TYR A 324 -13.38 -2.48 17.09
C TYR A 324 -12.29 -2.82 16.08
N ALA A 325 -12.59 -3.72 15.13
CA ALA A 325 -11.66 -4.11 14.07
C ALA A 325 -11.27 -2.91 13.20
N TYR A 326 -12.22 -2.04 12.87
CA TYR A 326 -11.96 -0.81 12.14
C TYR A 326 -10.93 0.08 12.84
N PHE A 327 -11.09 0.36 14.14
CA PHE A 327 -10.18 1.27 14.86
C PHE A 327 -8.76 0.69 14.96
N VAL A 328 -8.64 -0.62 15.20
CA VAL A 328 -7.34 -1.32 15.23
C VAL A 328 -6.65 -1.22 13.88
N VAL A 329 -7.36 -1.54 12.80
CA VAL A 329 -6.78 -1.57 11.45
C VAL A 329 -6.53 -0.17 10.89
N THR A 330 -7.35 0.81 11.25
CA THR A 330 -7.16 2.21 10.82
C THR A 330 -5.90 2.81 11.41
N GLU A 331 -5.48 2.39 12.61
CA GLU A 331 -4.20 2.82 13.17
C GLU A 331 -3.00 2.27 12.39
N VAL A 332 -3.07 1.03 11.91
CA VAL A 332 -2.06 0.49 10.97
C VAL A 332 -2.04 1.30 9.68
N GLY A 333 -3.22 1.59 9.12
CA GLY A 333 -3.35 2.48 7.96
C GLY A 333 -2.74 3.85 8.20
N ARG A 334 -2.94 4.43 9.39
CA ARG A 334 -2.36 5.73 9.77
C ARG A 334 -0.84 5.74 9.65
N VAL A 335 -0.17 4.69 10.14
CA VAL A 335 1.28 4.54 10.04
C VAL A 335 1.73 4.41 8.57
N GLN A 336 0.98 3.66 7.76
CA GLN A 336 1.24 3.53 6.32
C GLN A 336 1.12 4.87 5.59
N CYS A 337 0.10 5.67 5.91
CA CYS A 337 -0.08 7.02 5.34
C CYS A 337 1.09 7.96 5.68
N ILE A 338 1.67 7.84 6.88
CA ILE A 338 2.86 8.61 7.26
C ILE A 338 4.06 8.18 6.42
N ALA A 339 4.28 6.87 6.27
CA ALA A 339 5.36 6.34 5.44
C ALA A 339 5.21 6.81 3.98
N GLU A 340 4.00 6.80 3.42
CA GLU A 340 3.73 7.34 2.08
C GLU A 340 4.01 8.83 1.95
N SER A 341 3.65 9.61 2.96
CA SER A 341 4.00 11.04 2.98
C SER A 341 5.50 11.26 3.00
N GLN A 342 6.26 10.42 3.73
CA GLN A 342 7.71 10.48 3.77
C GLN A 342 8.31 10.12 2.41
N MET A 343 7.83 9.06 1.76
CA MET A 343 8.28 8.68 0.41
C MET A 343 8.01 9.76 -0.63
N SER A 344 6.82 10.38 -0.59
CA SER A 344 6.50 11.51 -1.47
C SER A 344 7.47 12.67 -1.23
N ALA A 345 7.77 12.98 0.05
CA ALA A 345 8.76 14.00 0.40
C ALA A 345 10.17 13.66 -0.11
N GLU A 346 10.60 12.40 0.02
CA GLU A 346 11.88 11.90 -0.51
C GLU A 346 11.97 12.07 -2.03
N LEU A 347 10.89 11.79 -2.77
CA LEU A 347 10.84 11.99 -4.23
C LEU A 347 10.83 13.47 -4.64
N THR A 348 10.36 14.38 -3.78
CA THR A 348 10.41 15.83 -4.06
C THR A 348 11.71 16.49 -3.60
N ASN A 349 12.50 15.84 -2.74
CA ASN A 349 13.66 16.46 -2.12
C ASN A 349 14.76 16.78 -3.15
N GLY A 350 14.89 18.07 -3.50
CA GLY A 350 15.85 18.54 -4.50
C GLY A 350 15.45 18.29 -5.96
N TYR A 351 14.25 17.78 -6.21
CA TYR A 351 13.71 17.68 -7.58
C TYR A 351 12.97 18.96 -7.94
N THR A 352 13.33 19.56 -9.07
CA THR A 352 12.72 20.81 -9.57
C THR A 352 12.03 20.59 -10.91
N SER A 353 12.72 20.00 -11.88
CA SER A 353 12.16 19.63 -13.19
C SER A 353 13.01 18.58 -13.90
N VAL A 354 12.43 17.97 -14.94
CA VAL A 354 13.11 17.08 -15.89
C VAL A 354 14.40 17.68 -16.48
N THR A 355 14.40 18.98 -16.81
CA THR A 355 15.54 19.65 -17.47
C THR A 355 16.68 19.97 -16.52
N GLU A 356 16.39 20.14 -15.22
CA GLU A 356 17.39 20.46 -14.19
C GLU A 356 18.10 19.23 -13.64
N ALA A 357 17.65 18.01 -13.97
CA ALA A 357 18.28 16.78 -13.52
C ALA A 357 19.79 16.72 -13.87
N HIS A 358 20.58 16.20 -12.94
CA HIS A 358 22.03 16.13 -13.02
C HIS A 358 22.51 14.83 -13.66
N ALA A 359 23.66 14.90 -14.34
CA ALA A 359 24.36 13.75 -14.91
C ALA A 359 25.80 13.71 -14.41
N SER A 360 26.31 12.52 -14.10
CA SER A 360 27.74 12.34 -13.81
C SER A 360 28.60 12.61 -15.05
N VAL A 361 28.07 12.31 -16.24
CA VAL A 361 28.69 12.63 -17.53
C VAL A 361 27.79 13.65 -18.25
N PRO A 362 28.22 14.90 -18.47
CA PRO A 362 27.39 15.93 -19.11
C PRO A 362 26.86 15.54 -20.49
N ALA A 363 27.61 14.75 -21.26
CA ALA A 363 27.19 14.27 -22.58
C ALA A 363 25.95 13.35 -22.50
N ASP A 364 25.80 12.56 -21.44
CA ASP A 364 24.60 11.74 -21.23
C ASP A 364 23.37 12.62 -21.10
N LYS A 365 23.48 13.76 -20.39
CA LYS A 365 22.37 14.71 -20.22
C LYS A 365 21.88 15.22 -21.57
N VAL A 366 22.80 15.62 -22.44
CA VAL A 366 22.46 16.14 -23.77
C VAL A 366 21.79 15.06 -24.62
N ARG A 367 22.35 13.83 -24.66
CA ARG A 367 21.76 12.72 -25.41
C ARG A 367 20.38 12.33 -24.90
N ILE A 368 20.22 12.18 -23.59
CA ILE A 368 18.95 11.81 -22.98
C ILE A 368 17.89 12.89 -23.19
N LEU A 369 18.21 14.17 -22.95
CA LEU A 369 17.25 15.24 -23.20
C LEU A 369 16.89 15.37 -24.68
N SER A 370 17.84 15.12 -25.58
CA SER A 370 17.58 15.03 -27.02
C SER A 370 16.64 13.88 -27.36
N ASP A 371 16.79 12.71 -26.73
CA ASP A 371 15.92 11.55 -26.96
C ASP A 371 14.50 11.77 -26.42
N ILE A 372 14.38 12.38 -25.24
CA ILE A 372 13.08 12.75 -24.66
C ILE A 372 12.36 13.77 -25.57
N GLY A 373 13.10 14.72 -26.15
CA GLY A 373 12.59 15.65 -27.15
C GLY A 373 11.36 16.42 -26.69
N SER A 374 10.26 16.35 -27.45
CA SER A 374 9.00 17.03 -27.13
C SER A 374 8.23 16.40 -25.97
N ASN A 375 8.64 15.23 -25.47
CA ASN A 375 7.90 14.50 -24.43
C ASN A 375 8.23 14.96 -23.01
N VAL A 376 9.10 15.96 -22.82
CA VAL A 376 9.50 16.48 -21.49
C VAL A 376 8.31 16.75 -20.58
N GLN A 377 7.26 17.41 -21.08
CA GLN A 377 6.07 17.69 -20.28
C GLN A 377 5.34 16.41 -19.87
N SER A 378 5.25 15.41 -20.74
CA SER A 378 4.60 14.14 -20.42
C SER A 378 5.37 13.36 -19.34
N VAL A 379 6.70 13.47 -19.33
CA VAL A 379 7.56 12.87 -18.29
C VAL A 379 7.37 13.59 -16.97
N GLU A 380 7.33 14.92 -16.99
CA GLU A 380 7.05 15.75 -15.80
C GLU A 380 5.67 15.43 -15.20
N GLU A 381 4.65 15.30 -16.04
CA GLU A 381 3.30 14.90 -15.63
C GLU A 381 3.28 13.50 -15.01
N GLU A 382 4.02 12.53 -15.57
CA GLU A 382 4.13 11.20 -14.99
C GLU A 382 4.78 11.22 -13.61
N ILE A 383 5.93 11.90 -13.48
CA ILE A 383 6.64 12.03 -12.21
C ILE A 383 5.72 12.71 -11.19
N GLY A 384 4.99 13.76 -11.60
CA GLY A 384 3.99 14.42 -10.77
C GLY A 384 2.87 13.48 -10.29
N VAL A 385 2.33 12.64 -11.18
CA VAL A 385 1.31 11.62 -10.84
C VAL A 385 1.85 10.61 -9.85
N LEU A 386 3.08 10.12 -10.05
CA LEU A 386 3.74 9.20 -9.14
C LEU A 386 3.97 9.82 -7.75
N ILE A 387 4.51 11.04 -7.70
CA ILE A 387 4.77 11.76 -6.44
C ILE A 387 3.46 12.01 -5.67
N ALA A 388 2.41 12.41 -6.38
CA ALA A 388 1.12 12.73 -5.79
C ALA A 388 0.42 11.48 -5.26
N SER A 389 0.42 10.38 -6.02
CA SER A 389 -0.43 9.23 -5.75
C SER A 389 0.28 8.01 -5.18
N GLY A 390 1.62 7.97 -5.24
CA GLY A 390 2.45 6.79 -4.91
C GLY A 390 2.55 5.77 -6.05
N MET A 391 1.87 6.01 -7.18
CA MET A 391 1.84 5.14 -8.36
C MET A 391 1.64 5.96 -9.65
N SER A 392 2.00 5.41 -10.80
CA SER A 392 1.61 5.94 -12.10
C SER A 392 1.15 4.79 -12.99
N THR A 393 -0.16 4.74 -13.22
CA THR A 393 -0.82 3.81 -14.15
C THR A 393 -1.34 4.62 -15.36
N PRO A 394 -1.58 3.98 -16.52
CA PRO A 394 -2.23 4.65 -17.65
C PRO A 394 -3.56 5.34 -17.25
N THR A 395 -4.32 4.69 -16.36
CA THR A 395 -5.57 5.22 -15.81
C THR A 395 -5.33 6.48 -14.98
N LEU A 396 -4.37 6.47 -14.04
CA LEU A 396 -4.04 7.63 -13.22
C LEU A 396 -3.51 8.80 -14.06
N ARG A 397 -2.63 8.55 -15.03
CA ARG A 397 -2.15 9.57 -15.98
C ARG A 397 -3.29 10.17 -16.79
N SER A 398 -4.24 9.35 -17.26
CA SER A 398 -5.44 9.84 -17.97
C SER A 398 -6.35 10.69 -17.07
N VAL A 399 -6.54 10.28 -15.82
CA VAL A 399 -7.37 10.99 -14.82
C VAL A 399 -6.73 12.34 -14.46
N ALA A 400 -5.42 12.38 -14.24
CA ALA A 400 -4.67 13.60 -13.95
C ALA A 400 -4.73 14.60 -15.11
N ARG A 401 -4.58 14.14 -16.37
CA ARG A 401 -4.75 14.99 -17.58
C ARG A 401 -6.13 15.62 -17.70
N LYS A 402 -7.15 15.07 -17.05
CA LYS A 402 -8.51 15.65 -16.94
C LYS A 402 -8.66 16.64 -15.79
N GLY A 403 -7.57 17.02 -15.13
CA GLY A 403 -7.57 17.98 -14.01
C GLY A 403 -8.10 17.40 -12.70
N VAL A 404 -8.23 16.07 -12.58
CA VAL A 404 -8.63 15.42 -11.33
C VAL A 404 -7.41 15.26 -10.44
N ASP A 405 -7.55 15.68 -9.17
CA ASP A 405 -6.53 15.50 -8.15
C ASP A 405 -6.32 14.01 -7.84
N VAL A 406 -5.14 13.50 -8.14
CA VAL A 406 -4.76 12.10 -7.92
C VAL A 406 -3.98 11.88 -6.62
N ARG A 407 -3.90 12.87 -5.72
CA ARG A 407 -3.17 12.69 -4.45
C ARG A 407 -3.74 11.55 -3.61
N GLY A 408 -2.88 10.61 -3.20
CA GLY A 408 -3.29 9.42 -2.47
C GLY A 408 -4.21 8.47 -3.25
N ALA A 409 -4.27 8.59 -4.59
CA ALA A 409 -5.22 7.82 -5.40
C ALA A 409 -4.90 6.31 -5.47
N ALA A 410 -3.67 5.89 -5.16
CA ALA A 410 -3.31 4.48 -5.03
C ALA A 410 -3.38 3.97 -3.57
N TYR A 411 -3.64 4.86 -2.62
CA TYR A 411 -3.68 4.52 -1.21
C TYR A 411 -5.03 3.92 -0.82
N TRP A 412 -4.96 2.82 -0.09
CA TRP A 412 -6.11 2.26 0.60
C TRP A 412 -5.68 1.52 1.86
N THR A 413 -6.62 1.40 2.79
CA THR A 413 -6.39 0.68 4.04
C THR A 413 -7.36 -0.48 4.18
N ALA A 414 -6.97 -1.51 4.92
CA ALA A 414 -7.91 -2.54 5.33
C ALA A 414 -9.06 -1.98 6.20
N GLY A 415 -8.88 -0.81 6.84
CA GLY A 415 -9.95 -0.11 7.54
C GLY A 415 -11.06 0.33 6.59
N MET A 416 -10.71 0.81 5.39
CA MET A 416 -11.67 1.11 4.34
C MET A 416 -12.42 -0.16 3.90
N LEU A 417 -11.74 -1.30 3.78
CA LEU A 417 -12.41 -2.58 3.45
C LEU A 417 -13.40 -2.99 4.53
N ILE A 418 -12.99 -2.94 5.80
CA ILE A 418 -13.85 -3.26 6.94
C ILE A 418 -15.07 -2.34 6.96
N MET A 419 -14.91 -1.04 6.69
CA MET A 419 -16.04 -0.11 6.64
C MET A 419 -16.92 -0.28 5.41
N GLY A 420 -16.32 -0.55 4.26
CA GLY A 420 -17.04 -0.69 3.01
C GLY A 420 -17.87 -1.96 2.97
N PHE A 421 -17.42 -3.05 3.59
CA PHE A 421 -18.04 -4.36 3.48
C PHE A 421 -18.60 -4.90 4.81
N GLY A 422 -18.00 -4.58 5.95
CA GLY A 422 -18.34 -5.13 7.28
C GLY A 422 -19.75 -4.77 7.79
N PRO A 423 -20.21 -3.50 7.71
CA PRO A 423 -21.57 -3.15 8.10
C PRO A 423 -22.62 -3.93 7.29
N TRP A 424 -22.35 -4.16 6.01
CA TRP A 424 -23.28 -4.86 5.14
C TRP A 424 -23.35 -6.36 5.40
N THR A 425 -22.21 -7.01 5.67
CA THR A 425 -22.22 -8.43 6.05
C THR A 425 -22.92 -8.64 7.38
N THR A 426 -22.74 -7.71 8.33
CA THR A 426 -23.45 -7.70 9.62
C THR A 426 -24.96 -7.52 9.43
N PHE A 427 -25.35 -6.59 8.55
CA PHE A 427 -26.75 -6.36 8.22
C PHE A 427 -27.40 -7.56 7.51
N TRP A 428 -26.71 -8.15 6.53
CA TRP A 428 -27.21 -9.33 5.84
C TRP A 428 -27.36 -10.53 6.79
N ALA A 429 -26.38 -10.74 7.69
CA ALA A 429 -26.49 -11.74 8.73
C ALA A 429 -27.73 -11.48 9.61
N PHE A 430 -28.00 -10.23 9.99
CA PHE A 430 -29.19 -9.87 10.75
C PHE A 430 -30.51 -10.18 10.02
N ALA A 431 -30.58 -9.83 8.73
CA ALA A 431 -31.77 -10.05 7.93
C ALA A 431 -32.07 -11.54 7.71
N THR A 432 -31.05 -12.41 7.81
CA THR A 432 -31.16 -13.85 7.53
C THR A 432 -31.27 -14.72 8.78
N THR A 433 -30.68 -14.35 9.92
CA THR A 433 -30.70 -15.17 11.16
C THR A 433 -32.03 -15.11 11.94
N GLY A 434 -33.10 -14.58 11.35
CA GLY A 434 -34.48 -14.88 11.80
C GLY A 434 -35.01 -14.13 13.02
N ASP A 435 -34.21 -13.30 13.69
CA ASP A 435 -34.69 -12.39 14.75
C ASP A 435 -35.48 -11.19 14.16
N SER A 436 -35.28 -10.94 12.87
CA SER A 436 -36.06 -10.04 12.05
C SER A 436 -37.38 -10.70 11.70
N TYR A 437 -38.49 -10.17 12.26
CA TYR A 437 -39.91 -10.20 11.84
C TYR A 437 -40.48 -11.46 11.14
N VAL A 438 -39.82 -12.05 10.14
CA VAL A 438 -40.18 -13.30 9.45
C VAL A 438 -40.28 -14.48 10.42
N GLY A 439 -39.31 -14.66 11.32
CA GLY A 439 -39.38 -15.70 12.36
C GLY A 439 -40.56 -15.47 13.31
N ALA A 440 -40.78 -14.22 13.72
CA ALA A 440 -41.87 -13.84 14.62
C ALA A 440 -43.28 -13.89 13.98
N CYS A 441 -43.40 -13.57 12.69
CA CYS A 441 -44.65 -13.66 11.93
C CYS A 441 -44.98 -15.12 11.54
N ALA A 442 -43.97 -15.90 11.13
CA ALA A 442 -44.13 -17.33 10.89
C ALA A 442 -44.56 -18.07 12.17
N TRP A 443 -44.00 -17.69 13.32
CA TRP A 443 -44.38 -18.27 14.61
C TRP A 443 -45.79 -17.87 15.07
N ARG A 444 -46.33 -16.72 14.60
CA ARG A 444 -47.71 -16.28 14.90
C ARG A 444 -48.77 -16.83 13.95
N GLY A 445 -48.39 -17.61 12.93
CA GLY A 445 -49.35 -18.14 11.94
C GLY A 445 -49.98 -17.06 11.04
N GLU A 446 -49.37 -15.87 10.97
CA GLU A 446 -49.78 -14.84 10.02
C GLU A 446 -49.24 -15.23 8.63
N ASN A 447 -50.02 -16.02 7.89
CA ASN A 447 -49.58 -16.73 6.69
C ASN A 447 -49.07 -15.87 5.53
N HIS A 448 -49.29 -14.54 5.53
CA HIS A 448 -48.92 -13.68 4.41
C HIS A 448 -48.31 -12.36 4.90
N CYS A 449 -46.99 -12.30 5.08
CA CYS A 449 -46.27 -11.04 5.21
C CYS A 449 -45.40 -10.79 3.97
N PRO A 450 -45.93 -10.14 2.90
CA PRO A 450 -45.16 -9.77 1.70
C PRO A 450 -43.87 -8.99 2.01
N VAL A 451 -43.87 -8.25 3.12
CA VAL A 451 -42.73 -7.45 3.61
C VAL A 451 -41.52 -8.32 3.95
N GLY A 452 -41.74 -9.53 4.49
CA GLY A 452 -40.66 -10.45 4.83
C GLY A 452 -39.93 -10.98 3.60
N LEU A 453 -40.69 -11.45 2.60
CA LEU A 453 -40.17 -11.90 1.31
C LEU A 453 -39.47 -10.77 0.55
N MET A 454 -40.03 -9.57 0.56
CA MET A 454 -39.44 -8.39 -0.05
C MET A 454 -38.11 -8.00 0.62
N THR A 455 -38.06 -8.00 1.95
CA THR A 455 -36.83 -7.73 2.72
C THR A 455 -35.75 -8.76 2.39
N LEU A 456 -36.10 -10.04 2.39
CA LEU A 456 -35.17 -11.12 2.02
C LEU A 456 -34.65 -10.94 0.59
N GLY A 457 -35.54 -10.64 -0.36
CA GLY A 457 -35.16 -10.37 -1.75
C GLY A 457 -34.16 -9.22 -1.87
N PHE A 458 -34.39 -8.11 -1.17
CA PHE A 458 -33.47 -6.98 -1.13
C PHE A 458 -32.14 -7.33 -0.48
N SER A 459 -32.14 -8.09 0.61
CA SER A 459 -30.92 -8.56 1.26
C SER A 459 -30.10 -9.48 0.35
N VAL A 460 -30.75 -10.35 -0.43
CA VAL A 460 -30.07 -11.21 -1.43
C VAL A 460 -29.44 -10.37 -2.54
N VAL A 461 -30.17 -9.40 -3.10
CA VAL A 461 -29.63 -8.50 -4.13
C VAL A 461 -28.43 -7.72 -3.59
N ALA A 462 -28.55 -7.14 -2.39
CA ALA A 462 -27.45 -6.42 -1.75
C ALA A 462 -26.22 -7.32 -1.55
N ALA A 463 -26.41 -8.54 -1.05
CA ALA A 463 -25.33 -9.51 -0.86
C ALA A 463 -24.64 -9.87 -2.18
N LEU A 464 -25.40 -10.11 -3.26
CA LEU A 464 -24.84 -10.39 -4.58
C LEU A 464 -24.03 -9.20 -5.12
N CYS A 465 -24.52 -7.97 -4.96
CA CYS A 465 -23.77 -6.77 -5.34
C CYS A 465 -22.45 -6.66 -4.56
N ILE A 466 -22.48 -6.90 -3.26
CA ILE A 466 -21.30 -6.82 -2.39
C ILE A 466 -20.28 -7.91 -2.72
N LEU A 467 -20.72 -9.16 -2.88
CA LEU A 467 -19.84 -10.26 -3.26
C LEU A 467 -19.21 -10.03 -4.63
N SER A 468 -19.98 -9.48 -5.57
CA SER A 468 -19.48 -9.09 -6.90
C SER A 468 -18.44 -7.97 -6.79
N SER A 469 -18.71 -6.92 -6.01
CA SER A 469 -17.74 -5.84 -5.76
C SER A 469 -16.46 -6.35 -5.10
N LEU A 470 -16.56 -7.29 -4.16
CA LEU A 470 -15.40 -7.90 -3.51
C LEU A 470 -14.60 -8.77 -4.49
N PHE A 471 -15.27 -9.53 -5.36
CA PHE A 471 -14.63 -10.29 -6.41
C PHE A 471 -13.87 -9.38 -7.39
N ILE A 472 -14.50 -8.29 -7.83
CA ILE A 472 -13.87 -7.27 -8.69
C ILE A 472 -12.67 -6.66 -7.96
N PHE A 473 -12.81 -6.28 -6.69
CA PHE A 473 -11.72 -5.75 -5.87
C PHE A 473 -10.51 -6.70 -5.84
N VAL A 474 -10.71 -8.00 -5.60
CA VAL A 474 -9.62 -8.99 -5.56
C VAL A 474 -8.89 -9.10 -6.91
N ARG A 475 -9.57 -8.83 -8.03
CA ARG A 475 -8.99 -8.90 -9.38
C ARG A 475 -8.48 -7.58 -9.93
N ALA A 476 -8.94 -6.46 -9.41
CA ALA A 476 -8.56 -5.12 -9.86
C ALA A 476 -7.07 -4.84 -9.61
N GLU A 477 -6.53 -3.88 -10.36
CA GLU A 477 -5.21 -3.29 -10.11
C GLU A 477 -5.22 -2.45 -8.82
N VAL A 478 -4.04 -2.04 -8.33
CA VAL A 478 -3.92 -1.43 -6.99
C VAL A 478 -4.65 -0.09 -6.90
N ASP A 479 -4.56 0.75 -7.92
CA ASP A 479 -5.22 2.05 -7.99
C ASP A 479 -6.75 1.92 -8.13
N ASP A 480 -7.22 0.94 -8.89
CA ASP A 480 -8.65 0.62 -8.97
C ASP A 480 -9.15 0.01 -7.65
N ARG A 481 -8.39 -0.88 -6.99
CA ARG A 481 -8.72 -1.35 -5.64
C ARG A 481 -8.90 -0.21 -4.66
N ALA A 482 -8.00 0.76 -4.70
CA ALA A 482 -8.08 1.94 -3.86
C ALA A 482 -9.34 2.76 -4.14
N PHE A 483 -9.65 2.96 -5.42
CA PHE A 483 -10.89 3.64 -5.82
C PHE A 483 -12.16 2.87 -5.39
N ILE A 484 -12.20 1.56 -5.63
CA ILE A 484 -13.33 0.69 -5.29
C ILE A 484 -13.59 0.76 -3.79
N VAL A 485 -12.57 0.54 -2.97
CA VAL A 485 -12.78 0.53 -1.53
C VAL A 485 -13.12 1.93 -1.00
N SER A 486 -12.46 2.99 -1.47
CA SER A 486 -12.75 4.36 -1.06
C SER A 486 -14.19 4.77 -1.40
N SER A 487 -14.63 4.46 -2.62
CA SER A 487 -16.00 4.76 -3.08
C SER A 487 -17.04 3.99 -2.25
N ILE A 488 -16.87 2.67 -2.09
CA ILE A 488 -17.78 1.83 -1.30
C ILE A 488 -17.80 2.28 0.15
N SER A 489 -16.65 2.56 0.77
CA SER A 489 -16.60 3.05 2.15
C SER A 489 -17.39 4.35 2.31
N LYS A 490 -17.21 5.33 1.42
CA LYS A 490 -17.91 6.62 1.51
C LYS A 490 -19.40 6.50 1.29
N ILE A 491 -19.82 5.75 0.27
CA ILE A 491 -21.23 5.49 0.00
C ILE A 491 -21.86 4.78 1.21
N THR A 492 -21.16 3.79 1.77
CA THR A 492 -21.61 3.08 2.98
C THR A 492 -21.72 4.03 4.16
N CYS A 493 -20.72 4.88 4.41
CA CYS A 493 -20.75 5.86 5.50
C CYS A 493 -21.92 6.85 5.35
N PHE A 494 -22.16 7.33 4.13
CA PHE A 494 -23.28 8.22 3.83
C PHE A 494 -24.62 7.51 4.09
N ALA A 495 -24.78 6.29 3.59
CA ALA A 495 -25.98 5.48 3.82
C ALA A 495 -26.22 5.24 5.32
N TRP A 496 -25.16 4.93 6.06
CA TRP A 496 -25.21 4.73 7.50
C TRP A 496 -25.57 5.99 8.28
N PHE A 497 -24.97 7.13 7.92
CA PHE A 497 -25.29 8.41 8.51
C PHE A 497 -26.75 8.79 8.27
N PHE A 498 -27.20 8.65 7.03
CA PHE A 498 -28.59 8.90 6.64
C PHE A 498 -29.56 7.99 7.41
N TRP A 499 -29.26 6.68 7.49
CA TRP A 499 -30.04 5.73 8.26
C TRP A 499 -30.12 6.12 9.75
N TYR A 500 -28.98 6.44 10.36
CA TYR A 500 -28.93 6.82 11.77
C TYR A 500 -29.69 8.11 12.06
N PHE A 501 -29.61 9.09 11.16
CA PHE A 501 -30.36 10.33 11.23
C PHE A 501 -31.87 10.07 11.14
N CYS A 502 -32.31 9.29 10.15
CA CYS A 502 -33.70 8.88 9.99
C CYS A 502 -34.21 8.11 11.22
N PHE A 503 -33.44 7.14 11.72
CA PHE A 503 -33.79 6.37 12.90
C PHE A 503 -33.91 7.23 14.17
N SER A 504 -32.97 8.16 14.37
CA SER A 504 -32.96 9.03 15.55
C SER A 504 -34.11 10.03 15.52
N THR A 505 -34.37 10.65 14.37
CA THR A 505 -35.52 11.53 14.19
C THR A 505 -36.83 10.78 14.40
N ALA A 506 -36.95 9.57 13.84
CA ALA A 506 -38.09 8.69 14.06
C ALA A 506 -38.34 8.39 15.54
N ASP A 507 -37.30 8.03 16.32
CA ASP A 507 -37.44 7.73 17.75
C ASP A 507 -37.86 8.99 18.54
N ILE A 508 -37.31 10.16 18.20
CA ILE A 508 -37.71 11.43 18.81
C ILE A 508 -39.20 11.72 18.53
N PHE A 509 -39.63 11.63 17.28
CA PHE A 509 -41.04 11.84 16.92
C PHE A 509 -41.96 10.78 17.51
N ALA A 510 -41.55 9.51 17.54
CA ALA A 510 -42.30 8.41 18.14
C ALA A 510 -42.39 8.54 19.67
N SER A 511 -41.37 9.10 20.33
CA SER A 511 -41.44 9.42 21.76
C SER A 511 -42.45 10.52 22.06
N SER A 512 -42.60 11.47 21.14
CA SER A 512 -43.64 12.52 21.19
C SER A 512 -45.04 11.95 20.90
N HIS A 513 -45.15 11.05 19.91
CA HIS A 513 -46.42 10.42 19.48
C HIS A 513 -46.88 9.24 20.36
N ARG A 514 -46.02 8.72 21.26
CA ARG A 514 -46.37 7.64 22.20
C ARG A 514 -47.52 7.99 23.16
N ARG A 515 -47.98 9.24 23.17
CA ARG A 515 -49.18 9.69 23.88
C ARG A 515 -50.50 9.48 23.11
N SER A 516 -50.51 9.13 21.81
CA SER A 516 -51.77 9.07 21.04
C SER A 516 -52.06 7.83 20.18
N GLN A 517 -51.09 6.99 19.77
CA GLN A 517 -51.39 5.81 18.93
C GLN A 517 -50.47 4.58 19.15
N SER A 518 -50.97 3.41 18.71
CA SER A 518 -50.31 2.10 18.77
C SER A 518 -48.87 2.13 18.22
N PRO A 519 -47.85 1.73 19.01
CA PRO A 519 -46.44 1.73 18.61
C PRO A 519 -46.08 0.86 17.39
N SER A 520 -46.99 0.01 16.88
CA SER A 520 -46.63 -1.02 15.89
C SER A 520 -46.56 -0.54 14.44
N THR A 521 -47.21 0.57 14.09
CA THR A 521 -47.33 1.02 12.69
C THR A 521 -46.14 1.86 12.23
N SER A 522 -45.64 2.77 13.08
CA SER A 522 -44.51 3.64 12.72
C SER A 522 -43.22 2.86 12.42
N TRP A 523 -42.93 1.81 13.18
CA TRP A 523 -41.74 0.98 12.98
C TRP A 523 -41.72 0.24 11.64
N LYS A 524 -42.89 -0.12 11.09
CA LYS A 524 -43.00 -0.82 9.80
C LYS A 524 -42.63 0.10 8.63
N GLU A 525 -43.00 1.38 8.69
CA GLU A 525 -42.70 2.35 7.63
C GLU A 525 -41.20 2.64 7.54
N TRP A 526 -40.50 2.72 8.68
CA TRP A 526 -39.06 2.98 8.70
C TRP A 526 -38.22 1.83 8.17
N TRP A 527 -38.63 0.59 8.44
CA TRP A 527 -37.96 -0.59 7.88
C TRP A 527 -37.97 -0.57 6.34
N ASN A 528 -39.04 -0.04 5.73
CA ASN A 528 -39.11 0.10 4.28
C ASN A 528 -38.08 1.12 3.76
N VAL A 529 -37.91 2.28 4.43
CA VAL A 529 -36.92 3.30 4.04
C VAL A 529 -35.51 2.73 4.03
N GLU A 530 -35.17 1.94 5.04
CA GLU A 530 -33.89 1.24 5.12
C GLU A 530 -33.70 0.27 3.96
N ALA A 531 -34.69 -0.59 3.70
CA ALA A 531 -34.60 -1.58 2.63
C ALA A 531 -34.45 -0.93 1.24
N TRP A 532 -35.16 0.19 1.00
CA TRP A 532 -35.00 1.00 -0.22
C TRP A 532 -33.62 1.64 -0.33
N LEU A 533 -33.08 2.16 0.77
CA LEU A 533 -31.73 2.70 0.80
C LEU A 533 -30.70 1.63 0.42
N MET A 534 -30.84 0.41 0.97
CA MET A 534 -29.97 -0.72 0.63
C MET A 534 -30.08 -1.12 -0.85
N LEU A 535 -31.29 -1.09 -1.40
CA LEU A 535 -31.54 -1.39 -2.81
C LEU A 535 -30.96 -0.32 -3.75
N ALA A 536 -30.90 0.95 -3.34
CA ALA A 536 -30.30 2.01 -4.13
C ALA A 536 -28.76 2.00 -4.03
N VAL A 537 -28.24 1.82 -2.82
CA VAL A 537 -26.81 1.91 -2.52
C VAL A 537 -26.02 0.71 -3.05
N SER A 538 -26.56 -0.51 -2.94
CA SER A 538 -25.82 -1.72 -3.33
C SER A 538 -25.49 -1.78 -4.84
N PRO A 539 -26.44 -1.49 -5.76
CA PRO A 539 -26.13 -1.36 -7.18
C PRO A 539 -25.19 -0.21 -7.50
N LEU A 540 -25.27 0.91 -6.78
CA LEU A 540 -24.35 2.03 -6.95
C LEU A 540 -22.91 1.63 -6.59
N ASN A 541 -22.72 0.91 -5.49
CA ASN A 541 -21.43 0.34 -5.10
C ASN A 541 -20.88 -0.60 -6.18
N LEU A 542 -21.72 -1.50 -6.69
CA LEU A 542 -21.34 -2.40 -7.78
C LEU A 542 -21.00 -1.63 -9.07
N LEU A 543 -21.76 -0.60 -9.41
CA LEU A 543 -21.51 0.25 -10.57
C LEU A 543 -20.15 0.96 -10.45
N CYS A 544 -19.85 1.55 -9.28
CA CYS A 544 -18.54 2.13 -9.01
C CYS A 544 -17.42 1.09 -9.11
N ALA A 545 -17.67 -0.14 -8.66
CA ALA A 545 -16.71 -1.23 -8.74
C ALA A 545 -16.43 -1.67 -10.18
N VAL A 546 -17.48 -1.81 -11.00
CA VAL A 546 -17.39 -2.24 -12.41
C VAL A 546 -16.76 -1.16 -13.28
N LEU A 547 -17.15 0.11 -13.10
CA LEU A 547 -16.62 1.20 -13.92
C LEU A 547 -15.16 1.53 -13.56
N GLY A 548 -14.78 1.30 -12.31
CA GLY A 548 -13.50 1.75 -11.76
C GLY A 548 -13.31 3.26 -11.92
N ARG A 549 -12.08 3.72 -11.74
CA ARG A 549 -11.77 5.16 -11.86
C ARG A 549 -11.83 5.61 -13.33
N GLY A 550 -11.26 4.81 -14.23
CA GLY A 550 -11.14 5.12 -15.66
C GLY A 550 -12.48 5.13 -16.41
N GLY A 551 -13.44 4.29 -16.02
CA GLY A 551 -14.80 4.33 -16.57
C GLY A 551 -15.57 5.55 -16.07
N LEU A 552 -15.52 5.82 -14.75
CA LEU A 552 -16.30 6.92 -14.16
C LEU A 552 -15.82 8.30 -14.64
N VAL A 553 -14.51 8.50 -14.83
CA VAL A 553 -13.97 9.77 -15.36
C VAL A 553 -14.32 10.01 -16.84
N ARG A 554 -14.79 8.99 -17.55
CA ARG A 554 -15.27 9.10 -18.94
C ARG A 554 -16.76 9.45 -19.04
N ALA A 555 -17.50 9.44 -17.93
CA ALA A 555 -18.89 9.86 -17.93
C ALA A 555 -19.01 11.33 -18.35
N PRO A 556 -19.87 11.66 -19.34
CA PRO A 556 -19.90 12.97 -19.99
C PRO A 556 -20.34 14.10 -19.06
N VAL A 557 -21.18 13.79 -18.07
CA VAL A 557 -21.71 14.76 -17.11
C VAL A 557 -21.29 14.36 -15.70
N GLY A 558 -20.48 15.20 -15.05
CA GLY A 558 -20.09 15.04 -13.65
C GLY A 558 -19.05 13.95 -13.35
N GLY A 559 -18.56 13.20 -14.34
CA GLY A 559 -17.57 12.11 -14.14
C GLY A 559 -16.35 12.52 -13.30
N PRO A 560 -15.59 13.57 -13.69
CA PRO A 560 -14.47 14.07 -12.89
C PRO A 560 -14.84 14.49 -11.46
N ALA A 561 -16.01 15.11 -11.28
CA ALA A 561 -16.49 15.53 -9.97
C ALA A 561 -16.84 14.31 -9.09
N LEU A 562 -17.47 13.28 -9.66
CA LEU A 562 -17.77 12.03 -8.97
C LEU A 562 -16.51 11.25 -8.59
N VAL A 563 -15.54 11.15 -9.50
CA VAL A 563 -14.24 10.53 -9.18
C VAL A 563 -13.53 11.29 -8.07
N ARG A 564 -13.59 12.62 -8.07
CA ARG A 564 -13.01 13.43 -7.00
C ARG A 564 -13.72 13.21 -5.66
N LEU A 565 -15.05 13.17 -5.67
CA LEU A 565 -15.86 12.94 -4.47
C LEU A 565 -15.62 11.55 -3.89
N LEU A 566 -15.66 10.51 -4.73
CA LEU A 566 -15.61 9.11 -4.32
C LEU A 566 -14.18 8.59 -4.16
N GLY A 567 -13.24 9.03 -5.00
CA GLY A 567 -11.87 8.53 -5.04
C GLY A 567 -10.84 9.39 -4.31
N GLY A 568 -11.12 10.67 -4.06
CA GLY A 568 -10.17 11.55 -3.37
C GLY A 568 -9.96 11.16 -1.91
N PRO A 569 -8.84 11.54 -1.27
CA PRO A 569 -8.71 11.43 0.18
C PRO A 569 -9.87 12.17 0.84
N ALA A 570 -10.43 11.59 1.92
CA ALA A 570 -11.50 12.23 2.67
C ALA A 570 -11.07 13.66 3.03
N LEU A 571 -11.86 14.63 2.54
CA LEU A 571 -11.67 16.07 2.57
C LEU A 571 -10.79 16.59 3.74
N VAL A 572 -9.47 16.68 3.53
CA VAL A 572 -8.62 17.63 4.25
C VAL A 572 -7.53 18.09 3.28
N ARG A 573 -7.82 19.19 2.57
CA ARG A 573 -6.73 20.02 2.04
C ARG A 573 -6.00 20.59 3.26
N VAL A 574 -4.71 20.27 3.39
CA VAL A 574 -3.79 20.95 4.33
C VAL A 574 -3.72 22.42 3.94
#